data_AF-A0A946UX84-F1
#
_entry.id   AF-A0A946UX84-F1
#
_cell.length_a   1.000
_cell.length_b   1.000
_cell.length_c   1.000
_cell.angle_alpha   90.00
_cell.angle_beta   90.00
_cell.angle_gamma   90.00
#
_symmetry.space_group_name_H-M   'P 1'
#
loop_
_entity.id
_entity.type
_entity.pdbx_description
1 polymer ?
#
loop_
_entity_poly.entity_id
_entity_poly.type
_entity_poly.pdbx_seq_one_letter_code
_entity_poly.pdbx_strand_id
1 'polypeptide(L)'
;EVDRIRDILKERTGEEFSAADIRVAARAELYAEANLKKYLASVQKKLTDRQRASIIQALGDVMRSDETVSVLEIDFFNSVANTLHVTPAQIAGLKAGDVST
;
A
#
# COMPACT_ATOMS: atom_id res chain seq x y z
N GLU A 1 -17.87 -11.03 4.75
CA GLU A 1 -16.43 -10.71 4.61
C GLU A 1 -15.57 -11.54 5.56
N VAL A 2 -15.70 -11.39 6.89
CA VAL A 2 -14.94 -12.20 7.88
C VAL A 2 -15.10 -13.72 7.70
N ASP A 3 -16.31 -14.21 7.45
CA ASP A 3 -16.52 -15.66 7.23
C ASP A 3 -15.88 -16.15 5.91
N ARG A 4 -15.87 -15.30 4.87
CA ARG A 4 -15.19 -15.60 3.60
C ARG A 4 -13.67 -15.70 3.78
N ILE A 5 -13.10 -14.82 4.60
CA ILE A 5 -11.65 -14.82 4.91
C ILE A 5 -11.29 -16.05 5.75
N ARG A 6 -12.15 -16.45 6.69
CA ARG A 6 -11.97 -17.70 7.46
C ARG A 6 -11.96 -18.94 6.56
N ASP A 7 -12.90 -19.02 5.62
CA ASP A 7 -12.98 -20.15 4.69
C ASP A 7 -11.71 -20.25 3.83
N ILE A 8 -11.24 -19.12 3.29
CA ILE A 8 -10.01 -19.05 2.48
C ILE A 8 -8.78 -19.43 3.31
N LEU A 9 -8.65 -18.92 4.53
CA LEU A 9 -7.50 -19.24 5.39
C LEU A 9 -7.50 -20.71 5.79
N LYS A 10 -8.65 -21.29 6.13
CA LYS A 10 -8.78 -22.70 6.43
C LYS A 10 -8.42 -23.59 5.24
N GLU A 11 -8.87 -23.24 4.03
CA GLU A 11 -8.50 -23.97 2.81
C GLU A 11 -6.99 -23.91 2.51
N ARG A 12 -6.33 -22.80 2.85
CA ARG A 12 -4.92 -22.55 2.50
C ARG A 12 -3.93 -23.04 3.55
N THR A 13 -4.26 -22.95 4.83
CA THR A 13 -3.35 -23.28 5.94
C THR A 13 -3.75 -24.56 6.68
N GLY A 14 -4.98 -25.03 6.50
CA GLY A 14 -5.54 -26.16 7.26
C GLY A 14 -5.95 -25.80 8.70
N GLU A 15 -5.81 -24.53 9.10
CA GLU A 15 -6.08 -24.08 10.47
C GLU A 15 -7.43 -23.37 10.60
N GLU A 16 -8.08 -23.55 11.75
CA GLU A 16 -9.33 -22.86 12.10
C GLU A 16 -9.02 -21.52 12.78
N PHE A 17 -9.43 -20.42 12.14
CA PHE A 17 -9.32 -19.08 12.70
C PHE A 17 -10.66 -18.60 13.25
N SER A 18 -10.64 -18.01 14.45
CA SER A 18 -11.86 -17.42 15.01
C SER A 18 -12.20 -16.11 14.31
N ALA A 19 -13.49 -15.79 14.24
CA ALA A 19 -13.93 -14.49 13.72
C ALA A 19 -13.41 -13.31 14.57
N ALA A 20 -13.05 -13.54 15.84
CA ALA A 20 -12.46 -12.52 16.70
C ALA A 20 -11.00 -12.24 16.30
N ASP A 21 -10.21 -13.27 16.04
CA ASP A 21 -8.80 -13.13 15.66
C ASP A 21 -8.66 -12.44 14.30
N ILE A 22 -9.49 -12.83 13.33
CA ILE A 22 -9.55 -12.20 12.00
C ILE A 22 -9.86 -10.70 12.14
N ARG A 23 -10.82 -10.34 13.00
CA ARG A 23 -11.18 -8.94 13.25
C ARG A 23 -10.08 -8.17 13.99
N VAL A 24 -9.36 -8.81 14.91
CA VAL A 24 -8.24 -8.18 15.63
C VAL A 24 -7.08 -7.94 14.69
N ALA A 25 -6.71 -8.92 13.86
CA ALA A 25 -5.69 -8.79 12.83
C ALA A 25 -6.04 -7.67 11.85
N ALA A 26 -7.26 -7.68 11.29
CA ALA A 26 -7.74 -6.63 10.40
C ALA A 26 -7.74 -5.25 11.06
N ARG A 27 -8.13 -5.14 12.34
CA ARG A 27 -8.06 -3.87 13.07
C ARG A 27 -6.63 -3.40 13.29
N ALA A 28 -5.72 -4.29 13.68
CA ALA A 28 -4.32 -3.97 13.90
C ALA A 28 -3.66 -3.47 12.60
N GLU A 29 -3.97 -4.12 11.48
CA GLU A 29 -3.52 -3.74 10.14
C GLU A 29 -4.06 -2.35 9.73
N LEU A 30 -5.37 -2.10 9.90
CA LEU A 30 -5.97 -0.78 9.66
C LEU A 30 -5.35 0.32 10.55
N TYR A 31 -5.04 0.01 11.82
CA TYR A 31 -4.37 0.95 12.72
C TYR A 31 -2.93 1.23 12.28
N ALA A 32 -2.18 0.21 11.87
CA ALA A 32 -0.82 0.37 11.36
C ALA A 32 -0.81 1.22 10.08
N GLU A 33 -1.72 0.95 9.15
CA GLU A 33 -1.91 1.73 7.93
C GLU A 33 -2.24 3.20 8.27
N ALA A 34 -3.22 3.43 9.15
CA ALA A 34 -3.61 4.78 9.55
C ALA A 34 -2.44 5.57 10.18
N ASN A 35 -1.65 4.92 11.02
CA ASN A 35 -0.47 5.52 11.64
C ASN A 35 0.62 5.84 10.61
N LEU A 36 0.89 4.93 9.67
CA LEU A 36 1.83 5.17 8.58
C LEU A 36 1.39 6.37 7.74
N LYS A 37 0.12 6.43 7.33
CA LYS A 37 -0.42 7.54 6.55
C LYS A 37 -0.31 8.87 7.29
N LYS A 38 -0.64 8.89 8.59
CA LYS A 38 -0.49 10.09 9.42
C LYS A 38 0.96 10.55 9.50
N TYR A 39 1.90 9.62 9.65
CA TYR A 39 3.32 9.93 9.65
C TYR A 39 3.78 10.48 8.30
N LEU A 40 3.46 9.79 7.21
CA LEU A 40 3.83 10.21 5.85
C LEU A 40 3.27 11.58 5.51
N ALA A 41 2.01 11.87 5.86
CA ALA A 41 1.42 13.20 5.72
C ALA A 41 2.21 14.27 6.51
N SER A 42 2.69 13.95 7.71
CA SER A 42 3.45 14.89 8.55
C SER A 42 4.84 15.21 7.99
N VAL A 43 5.47 14.28 7.28
CA VAL A 43 6.82 14.44 6.70
C VAL A 43 6.80 14.83 5.23
N GLN A 44 5.66 14.65 4.54
CA GLN A 44 5.49 14.89 3.10
C GLN A 44 6.03 16.25 2.66
N LYS A 45 5.74 17.32 3.43
CA LYS A 45 6.17 18.69 3.13
C LYS A 45 7.69 18.91 3.22
N LYS A 46 8.40 17.98 3.87
CA LYS A 46 9.87 18.00 4.00
C LYS A 46 10.57 17.19 2.91
N LEU A 47 9.81 16.49 2.07
CA LEU A 47 10.33 15.62 1.02
C LEU A 47 10.22 16.30 -0.35
N THR A 48 11.29 16.22 -1.14
CA THR A 48 11.26 16.63 -2.55
C THR A 48 10.37 15.71 -3.38
N ASP A 49 9.87 16.19 -4.50
CA ASP A 49 9.05 15.40 -5.45
C ASP A 49 9.73 14.09 -5.86
N ARG A 50 11.05 14.13 -6.08
CA ARG A 50 11.86 12.95 -6.39
C ARG A 50 11.87 11.94 -5.25
N GLN A 51 12.02 12.40 -4.00
CA GLN A 51 12.00 11.50 -2.84
C GLN A 51 10.63 10.85 -2.67
N ARG A 52 9.54 11.62 -2.85
CA ARG A 52 8.18 11.09 -2.75
C ARG A 52 7.90 10.05 -3.84
N ALA A 53 8.32 10.32 -5.08
CA ALA A 53 8.25 9.35 -6.17
C ALA A 53 9.08 8.09 -5.88
N SER A 54 10.30 8.23 -5.34
CA SER A 54 11.16 7.10 -4.99
C SER A 54 10.56 6.20 -3.90
N ILE A 55 9.86 6.78 -2.92
CA ILE A 55 9.16 6.01 -1.88
C ILE A 55 8.04 5.16 -2.50
N ILE A 56 7.27 5.73 -3.43
CA ILE A 56 6.20 5.02 -4.12
C ILE A 56 6.73 3.91 -5.03
N GLN A 57 7.86 4.14 -5.73
CA GLN A 57 8.50 3.08 -6.50
C GLN A 57 8.95 1.92 -5.60
N ALA A 58 9.62 2.22 -4.49
CA ALA A 58 10.05 1.20 -3.54
C ALA A 58 8.88 0.40 -2.97
N LEU A 59 7.75 1.06 -2.67
CA LEU A 59 6.53 0.38 -2.23
C LEU A 59 5.99 -0.56 -3.31
N GLY A 60 5.97 -0.13 -4.57
CA GLY A 60 5.55 -0.95 -5.71
C GLY A 60 6.48 -2.14 -5.98
N ASP A 61 7.78 -1.99 -5.71
CA ASP A 61 8.75 -3.09 -5.82
C ASP A 61 8.53 -4.16 -4.74
N VAL A 62 8.22 -3.74 -3.51
CA VAL A 62 7.88 -4.67 -2.42
C VAL A 62 6.60 -5.44 -2.74
N MET A 63 5.54 -4.76 -3.17
CA MET A 63 4.27 -5.42 -3.52
C MET A 63 4.41 -6.40 -4.69
N ARG A 64 5.27 -6.09 -5.67
CA ARG A 64 5.53 -6.99 -6.82
C ARG A 64 6.48 -8.14 -6.49
N SER A 65 7.12 -8.14 -5.32
CA SER A 65 7.94 -9.27 -4.88
C SER A 65 7.10 -10.48 -4.48
N ASP A 66 5.80 -10.27 -4.24
CA ASP A 66 4.80 -11.32 -4.05
C ASP A 66 4.27 -11.83 -5.40
N GLU A 67 3.90 -13.12 -5.47
CA GLU A 67 3.45 -13.75 -6.73
C GLU A 67 2.14 -13.15 -7.28
N THR A 68 1.32 -12.52 -6.43
CA THR A 68 0.04 -11.91 -6.81
C THR A 68 -0.22 -10.64 -6.00
N VAL A 69 -0.66 -9.57 -6.66
CA VAL A 69 -1.10 -8.32 -6.00
C VAL A 69 -2.62 -8.31 -5.88
N SER A 70 -3.13 -8.17 -4.65
CA SER A 70 -4.55 -8.11 -4.34
C SER A 70 -5.16 -6.71 -4.55
N VAL A 71 -6.49 -6.64 -4.61
CA VAL A 71 -7.23 -5.35 -4.70
C VAL A 71 -6.93 -4.46 -3.49
N LEU A 72 -6.80 -5.03 -2.29
CA LEU A 72 -6.50 -4.29 -1.06
C LEU A 72 -5.09 -3.68 -1.10
N GLU A 73 -4.11 -4.39 -1.64
CA GLU A 73 -2.76 -3.85 -1.83
C GLU A 73 -2.73 -2.70 -2.83
N ILE A 74 -3.51 -2.81 -3.91
CA ILE A 74 -3.69 -1.71 -4.88
C ILE A 74 -4.31 -0.48 -4.19
N ASP A 75 -5.35 -0.68 -3.37
CA ASP A 75 -5.99 0.40 -2.62
C ASP A 75 -5.04 1.05 -1.60
N PHE A 76 -4.25 0.24 -0.89
CA PHE A 76 -3.23 0.72 0.04
C PHE A 76 -2.15 1.53 -0.70
N PHE A 77 -1.63 1.03 -1.82
CA PHE A 77 -0.66 1.74 -2.66
C PHE A 77 -1.20 3.10 -3.09
N ASN A 78 -2.42 3.13 -3.62
CA ASN A 78 -3.08 4.36 -4.06
C ASN A 78 -3.29 5.34 -2.88
N SER A 79 -3.67 4.85 -1.70
CA SER A 79 -3.82 5.68 -0.52
C SER A 79 -2.49 6.29 -0.07
N VAL A 80 -1.37 5.58 -0.17
CA VAL A 80 -0.04 6.09 0.17
C VAL A 80 0.44 7.11 -0.88
N ALA A 81 0.24 6.83 -2.17
CA ALA A 81 0.56 7.77 -3.26
C ALA A 81 -0.18 9.10 -3.11
N ASN A 82 -1.49 9.04 -2.81
CA ASN A 82 -2.31 10.21 -2.52
C ASN A 82 -1.80 10.98 -1.30
N THR A 83 -1.45 10.28 -0.22
CA THR A 83 -0.91 10.89 1.01
C THR A 83 0.39 11.64 0.76
N LEU A 84 1.24 11.13 -0.14
CA LEU A 84 2.49 11.76 -0.53
C LEU A 84 2.34 12.80 -1.64
N HIS A 85 1.13 13.04 -2.15
CA HIS A 85 0.87 13.91 -3.30
C HIS A 85 1.77 13.57 -4.51
N VAL A 86 1.92 12.27 -4.80
CA VAL A 86 2.64 11.80 -5.99
C VAL A 86 1.65 11.65 -7.13
N THR A 87 1.94 12.28 -8.27
CA THR A 87 1.06 12.22 -9.43
C THR A 87 1.29 10.96 -10.27
N PRO A 88 0.31 10.52 -11.08
CA PRO A 88 0.51 9.43 -12.03
C PRO A 88 1.71 9.66 -12.97
N ALA A 89 1.96 10.90 -13.39
CA ALA A 89 3.13 11.25 -14.20
C ALA A 89 4.45 10.96 -13.48
N GLN A 90 4.55 11.30 -12.19
CA GLN A 90 5.73 11.00 -11.37
C GLN A 90 5.91 9.49 -11.14
N ILE A 91 4.82 8.74 -10.99
CA ILE A 91 4.83 7.28 -10.88
C ILE A 91 5.30 6.64 -12.20
N ALA A 92 4.83 7.16 -13.33
CA ALA A 92 5.26 6.72 -14.66
C ALA A 92 6.68 7.23 -15.04
N GLY A 93 7.37 7.96 -14.16
CA GLY A 93 8.69 8.51 -14.42
C GLY A 93 8.73 9.65 -15.46
N LEU A 94 7.57 10.22 -15.80
CA LEU A 94 7.45 11.31 -16.77
C LEU A 94 7.95 12.62 -16.16
N LYS A 95 8.75 13.36 -16.93
CA LYS A 95 9.26 14.69 -16.57
C LYS A 95 8.78 15.69 -17.61
N ALA A 96 8.33 16.86 -17.17
CA ALA A 96 8.02 17.97 -18.06
C ALA A 96 9.34 18.59 -18.56
N GLY A 97 9.63 18.44 -19.86
CA GLY A 97 10.91 18.82 -20.51
C GLY A 97 12.08 17.89 -20.11
N ASP A 98 12.96 17.39 -20.98
CA ASP A 98 13.17 17.52 -22.43
C ASP A 98 12.97 16.13 -23.08
N VAL A 99 12.19 16.07 -24.16
CA VAL A 99 12.39 15.08 -25.23
C VAL A 99 13.31 15.75 -26.25
N SER A 100 14.51 16.10 -25.82
CA SER A 100 15.57 16.53 -26.73
C SER A 100 16.27 15.27 -27.21
N THR A 101 16.05 14.98 -28.50
CA THR A 101 16.80 14.10 -29.40
C THR A 101 18.30 14.07 -29.14
#